data_AF-A0A2V1NW26-F1
#
_entry.id   AF-A0A2V1NW26-F1
#
_cell.length_a   1.000
_cell.length_b   1.000
_cell.length_c   1.000
_cell.angle_alpha   90.00
_cell.angle_beta   90.00
_cell.angle_gamma   90.00
#
_symmetry.space_group_name_H-M   'P 1'
#
loop_
_entity.id
_entity.type
_entity.pdbx_description
1 polymer ?
#
loop_
_entity_poly.entity_id
_entity_poly.type
_entity_poly.pdbx_seq_one_letter_code
_entity_poly.pdbx_strand_id
1 'polypeptide(L)'
;MRARQSGDEQERQPRGAAHAVRPEAAAPMLGLQPLIGNAAVSRIVEQRRTAPAIQRVTEDELHQHPPGPSLRVRGPRRSFSGGRTPNTLTAAEWQSLPQATRNASTKERLDIDVDPQTLQETDQQLHQSLGNLNRLAPGVPWAAGRNAVIEGIGRADPATAGHWNQQDARDTQLGLDARAVRDAYTQTPADRQQRHQDVDNALADAATPDAMGDLTALLAQYEGVAIGGPHSGARIWEFLITNMAAVHAAGVRTLYLESIREDGYQPQVDAYLASGTMSPELQAFVTRYDVSMNLDPTAGLQATLAAAQTQGMRVKGVDGRPARRPAMSATTLFERAAAMNTYASQAVTRDRRDPAAAGGYLMELGAAHTGMHAGPTQDTTVHGAPFQQDEGFPGIDDLLGIPAVGYEADRFRRLPNP
;
A
#
# COMPACT_ATOMS: atom_id res chain seq x y z
N MET A 1 11.86 -13.91 59.78
CA MET A 1 12.78 -13.97 60.95
C MET A 1 13.86 -15.00 60.65
N ARG A 2 15.13 -14.57 60.73
CA ARG A 2 16.40 -15.28 61.06
C ARG A 2 16.63 -16.69 60.46
N ALA A 3 17.58 -16.90 59.53
CA ALA A 3 19.06 -16.83 59.67
C ALA A 3 19.60 -17.96 60.60
N ARG A 4 20.64 -18.74 60.28
CA ARG A 4 22.06 -18.40 60.01
C ARG A 4 22.85 -19.69 59.61
N GLN A 5 23.78 -19.60 58.65
CA GLN A 5 25.28 -19.72 58.78
C GLN A 5 25.80 -21.15 59.01
N SER A 6 26.98 -21.61 58.59
CA SER A 6 28.27 -21.11 58.04
C SER A 6 29.08 -22.39 57.72
N GLY A 7 30.06 -22.51 56.83
CA GLY A 7 31.30 -21.75 56.53
C GLY A 7 32.14 -22.67 55.60
N ASP A 8 32.82 -22.18 54.56
CA ASP A 8 34.13 -21.50 54.52
C ASP A 8 35.37 -22.40 54.71
N GLU A 9 36.26 -22.32 53.70
CA GLU A 9 37.74 -22.41 53.65
C GLU A 9 38.20 -23.25 52.43
N GLN A 10 38.92 -22.78 51.40
CA GLN A 10 40.07 -21.86 51.19
C GLN A 10 41.31 -22.64 50.71
N GLU A 11 42.15 -21.93 49.95
CA GLU A 11 43.53 -22.21 49.51
C GLU A 11 43.70 -23.01 48.19
N ARG A 12 44.55 -22.64 47.22
CA ARG A 12 45.64 -21.64 47.13
C ARG A 12 46.03 -21.44 45.64
N GLN A 13 46.37 -20.20 45.26
CA GLN A 13 47.22 -19.89 44.10
C GLN A 13 48.70 -20.19 44.42
N PRO A 14 49.58 -20.21 43.40
CA PRO A 14 50.63 -19.20 43.42
C PRO A 14 50.89 -18.47 42.08
N ARG A 15 51.58 -17.33 42.26
CA ARG A 15 51.97 -16.25 41.35
C ARG A 15 53.26 -16.53 40.53
N GLY A 16 53.44 -15.70 39.50
CA GLY A 16 54.73 -15.13 39.05
C GLY A 16 55.00 -15.34 37.56
N ALA A 17 55.59 -14.43 36.77
CA ALA A 17 56.01 -13.03 36.88
C ALA A 17 56.32 -12.56 35.43
N ALA A 18 55.75 -11.43 34.99
CA ALA A 18 56.43 -10.18 34.57
C ALA A 18 57.83 -10.28 33.93
N HIS A 19 57.96 -9.79 32.69
CA HIS A 19 59.11 -8.96 32.28
C HIS A 19 58.69 -7.89 31.28
N ALA A 20 58.92 -6.63 31.66
CA ALA A 20 58.94 -5.46 30.80
C ALA A 20 60.39 -4.94 30.75
N VAL A 21 60.83 -4.45 29.59
CA VAL A 21 62.00 -3.56 29.46
C VAL A 21 61.60 -2.41 28.53
N ARG A 22 61.79 -1.19 29.05
CA ARG A 22 61.83 0.15 28.43
C ARG A 22 63.31 0.63 28.51
N PRO A 23 63.70 1.87 28.14
CA PRO A 23 63.35 2.75 27.01
C PRO A 23 64.65 3.36 26.36
N GLU A 24 64.52 4.26 25.37
CA GLU A 24 65.49 5.35 25.22
C GLU A 24 64.86 6.62 24.62
N ALA A 25 65.15 7.75 25.26
CA ALA A 25 64.85 9.15 24.88
C ALA A 25 66.07 9.73 24.12
N ALA A 26 66.06 10.84 23.37
CA ALA A 26 65.60 12.18 23.71
C ALA A 26 65.57 13.14 22.47
N ALA A 27 64.86 14.26 22.65
CA ALA A 27 64.58 15.43 21.78
C ALA A 27 65.82 16.38 21.58
N PRO A 28 65.78 17.65 21.06
CA PRO A 28 64.63 18.53 20.71
C PRO A 28 64.76 19.60 19.55
N MET A 29 63.59 20.21 19.23
CA MET A 29 63.26 21.64 18.98
C MET A 29 63.81 22.50 17.81
N LEU A 30 62.91 23.41 17.38
CA LEU A 30 62.97 24.55 16.42
C LEU A 30 62.70 24.16 14.96
N GLY A 31 61.68 24.65 14.25
CA GLY A 31 60.82 25.82 14.41
C GLY A 31 60.71 26.49 13.04
N LEU A 32 59.50 26.58 12.46
CA LEU A 32 58.99 27.67 11.59
C LEU A 32 57.69 27.23 10.86
N GLN A 33 56.82 28.21 10.71
CA GLN A 33 55.42 28.18 10.29
C GLN A 33 55.20 28.01 8.76
N PRO A 34 53.93 27.83 8.32
CA PRO A 34 53.53 27.21 7.05
C PRO A 34 53.11 28.22 5.97
N LEU A 35 53.05 27.81 4.70
CA LEU A 35 52.29 28.53 3.68
C LEU A 35 51.79 27.57 2.57
N ILE A 36 50.46 27.66 2.31
CA ILE A 36 49.71 27.24 1.11
C ILE A 36 49.37 25.73 1.05
N GLY A 37 48.12 25.25 1.04
CA GLY A 37 46.81 25.92 1.01
C GLY A 37 45.67 24.92 1.30
N ASN A 38 44.89 25.20 2.34
CA ASN A 38 43.69 24.46 2.77
C ASN A 38 42.41 24.91 2.05
N ALA A 39 42.47 25.23 0.76
CA ALA A 39 41.31 25.76 0.02
C ALA A 39 40.59 24.72 -0.86
N ALA A 40 41.19 23.57 -1.13
CA ALA A 40 40.62 22.55 -2.02
C ALA A 40 39.89 21.41 -1.29
N VAL A 41 40.25 21.13 -0.04
CA VAL A 41 39.68 20.00 0.73
C VAL A 41 38.40 20.39 1.48
N SER A 42 38.22 21.67 1.83
CA SER A 42 36.98 22.13 2.48
C SER A 42 35.77 22.17 1.55
N ARG A 43 35.94 22.38 0.24
CA ARG A 43 34.80 22.41 -0.71
C ARG A 43 34.17 21.04 -0.96
N ILE A 44 34.92 19.95 -0.82
CA ILE A 44 34.40 18.59 -1.02
C ILE A 44 33.64 18.09 0.24
N VAL A 45 33.96 18.65 1.42
CA VAL A 45 33.28 18.31 2.68
C VAL A 45 32.06 19.21 2.93
N GLU A 46 32.05 20.45 2.42
CA GLU A 46 30.89 21.36 2.52
C GLU A 46 29.78 21.09 1.48
N GLN A 47 30.11 20.51 0.31
CA GLN A 47 29.10 20.12 -0.68
C GLN A 47 28.33 18.82 -0.35
N ARG A 48 28.68 18.12 0.72
CA ARG A 48 27.94 16.94 1.22
C ARG A 48 26.93 17.25 2.34
N ARG A 49 26.67 18.52 2.65
CA ARG A 49 25.77 18.93 3.74
C ARG A 49 24.44 19.56 3.32
N THR A 50 24.03 19.40 2.07
CA THR A 50 22.68 19.78 1.61
C THR A 50 22.09 18.76 0.63
N ALA A 51 22.32 17.47 0.85
CA ALA A 51 21.30 16.51 0.44
C ALA A 51 20.18 16.66 1.47
N PRO A 52 18.91 16.92 1.07
CA PRO A 52 17.81 16.85 2.03
C PRO A 52 17.92 15.48 2.71
N ALA A 53 17.88 15.45 4.05
CA ALA A 53 17.74 14.19 4.75
C ALA A 53 16.53 13.50 4.12
N ILE A 54 16.74 12.42 3.39
CA ILE A 54 15.64 11.62 2.85
C ILE A 54 14.96 11.09 4.11
N GLN A 55 13.87 11.75 4.49
CA GLN A 55 13.02 11.28 5.55
C GLN A 55 12.52 9.92 5.08
N ARG A 56 13.03 8.85 5.71
CA ARG A 56 12.55 7.50 5.43
C ARG A 56 11.09 7.47 5.80
N VAL A 57 10.25 7.22 4.79
CA VAL A 57 8.82 6.98 5.00
C VAL A 57 8.72 5.66 5.76
N THR A 58 8.06 5.68 6.91
CA THR A 58 7.76 4.46 7.66
C THR A 58 6.72 3.62 6.91
N GLU A 59 6.67 2.31 7.20
CA GLU A 59 5.62 1.43 6.65
C GLU A 59 4.22 2.00 6.96
N ASP A 60 3.97 2.52 8.17
CA ASP A 60 2.68 3.13 8.48
C ASP A 60 2.36 4.39 7.66
N GLU A 61 3.34 5.26 7.40
CA GLU A 61 3.17 6.44 6.53
C GLU A 61 2.94 6.04 5.07
N LEU A 62 3.53 4.93 4.61
CA LEU A 62 3.28 4.39 3.27
C LEU A 62 1.79 3.99 3.10
N HIS A 63 1.20 3.40 4.14
CA HIS A 63 -0.18 2.91 4.16
C HIS A 63 -1.22 3.94 4.64
N GLN A 64 -0.85 5.22 4.72
CA GLN A 64 -1.73 6.31 5.13
C GLN A 64 -1.81 7.41 4.07
N HIS A 65 -2.99 7.98 3.90
CA HIS A 65 -3.17 9.14 3.04
C HIS A 65 -2.39 10.36 3.59
N PRO A 66 -1.67 11.14 2.75
CA PRO A 66 -0.91 12.28 3.23
C PRO A 66 -1.85 13.36 3.81
N PRO A 67 -1.52 13.94 4.98
CA PRO A 67 -2.32 15.01 5.56
C PRO A 67 -2.34 16.29 4.71
N GLY A 68 -3.41 17.07 4.90
CA GLY A 68 -3.59 18.38 4.27
C GLY A 68 -4.13 18.32 2.84
N PRO A 69 -4.35 19.50 2.23
CA PRO A 69 -5.03 19.58 0.94
C PRO A 69 -4.16 19.05 -0.19
N SER A 70 -4.72 18.12 -0.96
CA SER A 70 -4.16 17.69 -2.25
C SER A 70 -4.41 18.75 -3.33
N LEU A 71 -5.52 19.49 -3.23
CA LEU A 71 -5.92 20.50 -4.20
C LEU A 71 -6.58 21.69 -3.50
N ARG A 72 -6.27 22.89 -3.99
CA ARG A 72 -6.95 24.13 -3.60
C ARG A 72 -7.35 24.88 -4.84
N VAL A 73 -8.58 25.38 -4.87
CA VAL A 73 -9.09 26.26 -5.94
C VAL A 73 -9.86 27.43 -5.33
N ARG A 74 -9.94 28.54 -6.08
CA ARG A 74 -10.73 29.71 -5.67
C ARG A 74 -11.56 30.28 -6.80
N GLY A 75 -12.71 30.84 -6.48
CA GLY A 75 -13.56 31.55 -7.43
C GLY A 75 -13.05 32.95 -7.82
N PRO A 76 -13.80 33.65 -8.68
CA PRO A 76 -13.44 34.95 -9.21
C PRO A 76 -13.44 36.08 -8.17
N ARG A 77 -14.06 35.88 -6.99
CA ARG A 77 -14.13 36.90 -5.95
C ARG A 77 -12.73 37.36 -5.52
N ARG A 78 -12.50 38.68 -5.61
CA ARG A 78 -11.27 39.30 -5.09
C ARG A 78 -11.25 39.18 -3.57
N SER A 79 -10.29 38.41 -3.04
CA SER A 79 -10.03 38.31 -1.61
C SER A 79 -8.67 38.90 -1.30
N PHE A 80 -8.59 39.87 -0.39
CA PHE A 80 -7.34 40.52 0.03
C PHE A 80 -6.59 39.78 1.15
N SER A 81 -7.07 38.61 1.58
CA SER A 81 -6.34 37.83 2.60
C SER A 81 -5.11 37.15 2.02
N GLY A 82 -4.11 36.90 2.88
CA GLY A 82 -3.02 35.96 2.60
C GLY A 82 -3.52 34.52 2.32
N GLY A 83 -2.62 33.66 1.83
CA GLY A 83 -2.93 32.25 1.52
C GLY A 83 -3.65 32.01 0.20
N ARG A 84 -3.44 32.86 -0.81
CA ARG A 84 -4.05 32.74 -2.14
C ARG A 84 -3.45 31.55 -2.89
N THR A 85 -4.31 30.62 -3.30
CA THR A 85 -3.97 29.62 -4.31
C THR A 85 -3.83 30.29 -5.69
N PRO A 86 -2.87 29.86 -6.53
CA PRO A 86 -2.77 30.30 -7.93
C PRO A 86 -3.96 29.80 -8.77
N ASN A 87 -4.64 28.75 -8.32
CA ASN A 87 -5.70 28.04 -9.04
C ASN A 87 -7.02 28.82 -9.01
N THR A 88 -7.07 29.88 -9.80
CA THR A 88 -8.21 30.81 -9.85
C THR A 88 -9.16 30.39 -10.96
N LEU A 89 -10.39 30.05 -10.60
CA LEU A 89 -11.48 29.76 -11.53
C LEU A 89 -12.04 31.07 -12.12
N THR A 90 -12.40 31.02 -13.39
CA THR A 90 -13.27 32.01 -14.01
C THR A 90 -14.67 31.94 -13.39
N ALA A 91 -15.50 32.96 -13.62
CA ALA A 91 -16.88 32.92 -13.18
C ALA A 91 -17.65 31.72 -13.78
N ALA A 92 -17.43 31.39 -15.05
CA ALA A 92 -18.07 30.27 -15.71
C ALA A 92 -17.64 28.92 -15.09
N GLU A 93 -16.34 28.71 -14.89
CA GLU A 93 -15.83 27.47 -14.26
C GLU A 93 -16.29 27.35 -12.80
N TRP A 94 -16.32 28.45 -12.05
CA TRP A 94 -16.87 28.43 -10.70
C TRP A 94 -18.34 27.99 -10.71
N GLN A 95 -19.17 28.57 -11.59
CA GLN A 95 -20.58 28.17 -11.69
C GLN A 95 -20.77 26.74 -12.20
N SER A 96 -19.79 26.17 -12.90
CA SER A 96 -19.84 24.76 -13.34
C SER A 96 -19.62 23.76 -12.20
N LEU A 97 -19.06 24.19 -11.06
CA LEU A 97 -18.92 23.34 -9.89
C LEU A 97 -20.30 22.92 -9.35
N PRO A 98 -20.42 21.71 -8.76
CA PRO A 98 -21.67 21.26 -8.15
C PRO A 98 -22.22 22.28 -7.17
N GLN A 99 -23.55 22.45 -7.16
CA GLN A 99 -24.19 23.47 -6.35
C GLN A 99 -23.91 23.28 -4.85
N ALA A 100 -23.91 22.03 -4.37
CA ALA A 100 -23.56 21.70 -3.00
C ALA A 100 -22.14 22.17 -2.64
N THR A 101 -21.15 21.89 -3.51
CA THR A 101 -19.76 22.35 -3.33
C THR A 101 -19.67 23.87 -3.25
N ARG A 102 -20.35 24.59 -4.16
CA ARG A 102 -20.38 26.07 -4.13
C ARG A 102 -20.99 26.60 -2.85
N ASN A 103 -22.12 26.03 -2.42
CA ASN A 103 -22.83 26.45 -1.22
C ASN A 103 -22.04 26.19 0.06
N ALA A 104 -21.29 25.09 0.11
CA ALA A 104 -20.42 24.75 1.25
C ALA A 104 -19.13 25.60 1.29
N SER A 105 -18.73 26.19 0.15
CA SER A 105 -17.52 26.98 0.07
C SER A 105 -17.61 28.30 0.86
N THR A 106 -16.53 28.65 1.57
CA THR A 106 -16.43 29.95 2.24
C THR A 106 -15.61 30.92 1.40
N LYS A 107 -16.21 32.06 1.04
CA LYS A 107 -15.56 33.11 0.22
C LYS A 107 -15.03 32.57 -1.12
N GLU A 108 -15.77 31.63 -1.72
CA GLU A 108 -15.40 30.95 -2.97
C GLU A 108 -14.02 30.28 -2.88
N ARG A 109 -13.77 29.54 -1.79
CA ARG A 109 -12.56 28.75 -1.60
C ARG A 109 -12.94 27.31 -1.37
N LEU A 110 -12.22 26.44 -2.05
CA LEU A 110 -12.38 25.01 -1.94
C LEU A 110 -10.99 24.42 -1.74
N ASP A 111 -10.80 23.79 -0.59
CA ASP A 111 -9.65 22.95 -0.29
C ASP A 111 -10.16 21.50 -0.30
N ILE A 112 -9.44 20.60 -0.96
CA ILE A 112 -9.78 19.18 -1.11
C ILE A 112 -8.64 18.39 -0.47
N ASP A 113 -8.98 17.61 0.54
CA ASP A 113 -8.03 16.89 1.41
C ASP A 113 -7.93 15.39 1.06
N VAL A 114 -8.49 14.98 -0.07
CA VAL A 114 -8.44 13.60 -0.58
C VAL A 114 -7.73 13.56 -1.93
N ASP A 115 -7.15 12.42 -2.27
CA ASP A 115 -6.51 12.24 -3.56
C ASP A 115 -7.54 12.26 -4.72
N PRO A 116 -7.10 12.50 -5.97
CA PRO A 116 -8.01 12.64 -7.12
C PRO A 116 -8.89 11.42 -7.38
N GLN A 117 -8.43 10.21 -7.08
CA GLN A 117 -9.21 9.00 -7.26
C GLN A 117 -10.29 8.89 -6.18
N THR A 118 -9.93 9.12 -4.92
CA THR A 118 -10.92 9.21 -3.83
C THR A 118 -11.96 10.31 -4.11
N LEU A 119 -11.55 11.44 -4.70
CA LEU A 119 -12.48 12.47 -5.16
C LEU A 119 -13.40 11.96 -6.29
N GLN A 120 -12.87 11.21 -7.27
CA GLN A 120 -13.68 10.58 -8.31
C GLN A 120 -14.74 9.64 -7.73
N GLU A 121 -14.40 8.97 -6.64
CA GLU A 121 -15.22 7.96 -5.99
C GLU A 121 -16.30 8.59 -5.09
N THR A 122 -15.98 9.67 -4.40
CA THR A 122 -16.89 10.37 -3.46
C THR A 122 -17.69 11.52 -4.09
N ASP A 123 -17.13 12.26 -5.05
CA ASP A 123 -17.78 13.38 -5.74
C ASP A 123 -17.34 13.47 -7.21
N GLN A 124 -17.93 12.61 -8.04
CA GLN A 124 -17.63 12.54 -9.47
C GLN A 124 -17.93 13.83 -10.23
N GLN A 125 -18.97 14.58 -9.84
CA GLN A 125 -19.30 15.81 -10.55
C GLN A 125 -18.24 16.87 -10.29
N LEU A 126 -17.76 16.98 -9.05
CA LEU A 126 -16.64 17.84 -8.71
C LEU A 126 -15.34 17.38 -9.39
N HIS A 127 -15.04 16.08 -9.34
CA HIS A 127 -13.90 15.48 -10.04
C HIS A 127 -13.92 15.80 -11.54
N GLN A 128 -15.05 15.61 -12.20
CA GLN A 128 -15.20 15.92 -13.63
C GLN A 128 -15.00 17.41 -13.90
N SER A 129 -15.62 18.27 -13.10
CA SER A 129 -15.54 19.72 -13.26
C SER A 129 -14.09 20.20 -13.14
N LEU A 130 -13.36 19.74 -12.12
CA LEU A 130 -11.97 20.11 -11.87
C LEU A 130 -11.01 19.46 -12.86
N GLY A 131 -11.22 18.19 -13.20
CA GLY A 131 -10.41 17.44 -14.15
C GLY A 131 -10.51 17.94 -15.60
N ASN A 132 -11.49 18.79 -15.92
CA ASN A 132 -11.58 19.44 -17.22
C ASN A 132 -10.78 20.77 -17.28
N LEU A 133 -10.19 21.23 -16.18
CA LEU A 133 -9.50 22.53 -16.07
C LEU A 133 -8.02 22.46 -16.47
N ASN A 134 -7.73 21.91 -17.65
CA ASN A 134 -6.35 21.74 -18.17
C ASN A 134 -5.48 23.00 -18.09
N ARG A 135 -6.07 24.19 -18.24
CA ARG A 135 -5.34 25.48 -18.15
C ARG A 135 -4.68 25.72 -16.78
N LEU A 136 -5.17 25.07 -15.73
CA LEU A 136 -4.66 25.20 -14.36
C LEU A 136 -3.53 24.20 -14.07
N ALA A 137 -3.26 23.26 -14.98
CA ALA A 137 -2.21 22.26 -14.86
C ALA A 137 -1.17 22.39 -16.01
N PRO A 138 -0.44 23.53 -16.10
CA PRO A 138 0.52 23.74 -17.18
C PRO A 138 1.66 22.72 -17.05
N GLY A 139 1.71 21.74 -17.95
CA GLY A 139 2.70 20.65 -17.94
C GLY A 139 2.06 19.26 -17.96
N VAL A 140 0.76 19.15 -17.68
CA VAL A 140 0.02 17.91 -17.88
C VAL A 140 -0.35 17.78 -19.37
N PRO A 141 -0.01 16.66 -20.04
CA PRO A 141 -0.39 16.44 -21.43
C PRO A 141 -1.90 16.53 -21.63
N TRP A 142 -2.36 17.10 -22.74
CA TRP A 142 -3.80 17.23 -23.03
C TRP A 142 -4.53 15.89 -23.13
N ALA A 143 -3.81 14.81 -23.47
CA ALA A 143 -4.32 13.45 -23.52
C ALA A 143 -4.32 12.75 -22.15
N ALA A 144 -3.79 13.39 -21.10
CA ALA A 144 -3.77 12.82 -19.77
C ALA A 144 -5.18 12.75 -19.18
N GLY A 145 -5.41 11.75 -18.33
CA GLY A 145 -6.68 11.59 -17.64
C GLY A 145 -6.94 12.69 -16.61
N ARG A 146 -8.21 12.80 -16.17
CA ARG A 146 -8.66 13.82 -15.20
C ARG A 146 -7.88 13.78 -13.88
N ASN A 147 -7.48 12.60 -13.41
CA ASN A 147 -6.64 12.47 -12.22
C ASN A 147 -5.34 13.25 -12.41
N ALA A 148 -4.63 13.06 -13.52
CA ALA A 148 -3.39 13.77 -13.81
C ALA A 148 -3.59 15.29 -13.87
N VAL A 149 -4.72 15.75 -14.40
CA VAL A 149 -5.07 17.19 -14.39
C VAL A 149 -5.19 17.68 -12.95
N ILE A 150 -6.02 17.03 -12.12
CA ILE A 150 -6.24 17.41 -10.72
C ILE A 150 -4.92 17.37 -9.93
N GLU A 151 -4.08 16.35 -10.12
CA GLU A 151 -2.74 16.30 -9.54
C GLU A 151 -1.88 17.48 -9.99
N GLY A 152 -1.89 17.80 -11.28
CA GLY A 152 -1.13 18.94 -11.81
C GLY A 152 -1.57 20.28 -11.23
N ILE A 153 -2.88 20.50 -11.06
CA ILE A 153 -3.42 21.68 -10.40
C ILE A 153 -2.96 21.74 -8.93
N GLY A 154 -3.02 20.59 -8.24
CA GLY A 154 -2.54 20.43 -6.88
C GLY A 154 -1.07 20.80 -6.79
N ARG A 155 -0.20 20.11 -7.53
CA ARG A 155 1.27 20.28 -7.53
C ARG A 155 1.74 21.68 -7.91
N ALA A 156 0.95 22.43 -8.69
CA ALA A 156 1.25 23.82 -9.04
C ALA A 156 1.01 24.82 -7.89
N ASP A 157 0.34 24.42 -6.81
CA ASP A 157 0.11 25.26 -5.63
C ASP A 157 1.18 25.01 -4.54
N PRO A 158 2.01 26.00 -4.18
CA PRO A 158 2.99 25.85 -3.10
C PRO A 158 2.39 25.45 -1.75
N ALA A 159 1.10 25.74 -1.50
CA ALA A 159 0.43 25.42 -0.25
C ALA A 159 0.01 23.94 -0.12
N THR A 160 -0.03 23.19 -1.23
CA THR A 160 -0.30 21.74 -1.24
C THR A 160 1.00 20.94 -1.38
N ALA A 161 2.16 21.60 -1.53
CA ALA A 161 3.45 20.95 -1.75
C ALA A 161 3.79 19.93 -0.65
N GLY A 162 3.36 20.16 0.60
CA GLY A 162 3.52 19.19 1.68
C GLY A 162 2.86 17.84 1.39
N HIS A 163 1.59 17.86 0.94
CA HIS A 163 0.85 16.65 0.56
C HIS A 163 1.57 15.93 -0.60
N TRP A 164 1.92 16.64 -1.66
CA TRP A 164 2.52 16.01 -2.85
C TRP A 164 3.94 15.52 -2.62
N ASN A 165 4.75 16.22 -1.82
CA ASN A 165 6.09 15.75 -1.44
C ASN A 165 6.01 14.45 -0.63
N GLN A 166 5.06 14.36 0.30
CA GLN A 166 4.83 13.13 1.05
C GLN A 166 4.32 12.01 0.14
N GLN A 167 3.44 12.32 -0.80
CA GLN A 167 2.98 11.34 -1.77
C GLN A 167 4.12 10.82 -2.65
N ASP A 168 5.01 11.68 -3.12
CA ASP A 168 6.18 11.27 -3.90
C ASP A 168 7.16 10.44 -3.07
N ALA A 169 7.30 10.76 -1.78
CA ALA A 169 8.10 9.96 -0.86
C ALA A 169 7.48 8.57 -0.64
N ARG A 170 6.15 8.46 -0.51
CA ARG A 170 5.43 7.17 -0.45
C ARG A 170 5.65 6.34 -1.71
N ASP A 171 5.46 6.94 -2.88
CA ASP A 171 5.70 6.28 -4.17
C ASP A 171 7.15 5.77 -4.25
N THR A 172 8.13 6.61 -3.91
CA THR A 172 9.56 6.24 -3.89
C THR A 172 9.85 5.09 -2.92
N GLN A 173 9.28 5.13 -1.72
CA GLN A 173 9.46 4.08 -0.71
C GLN A 173 8.88 2.74 -1.20
N LEU A 174 7.70 2.74 -1.83
CA LEU A 174 7.12 1.53 -2.40
C LEU A 174 8.04 0.91 -3.48
N GLY A 175 8.68 1.74 -4.31
CA GLY A 175 9.67 1.25 -5.29
C GLY A 175 10.86 0.57 -4.63
N LEU A 176 11.42 1.20 -3.58
CA LEU A 176 12.53 0.62 -2.80
C LEU A 176 12.12 -0.69 -2.12
N ASP A 177 10.92 -0.74 -1.57
CA ASP A 177 10.38 -1.93 -0.92
C ASP A 177 10.14 -3.05 -1.93
N ALA A 178 9.61 -2.74 -3.12
CA ALA A 178 9.42 -3.72 -4.18
C ALA A 178 10.76 -4.34 -4.61
N ARG A 179 11.81 -3.53 -4.76
CA ARG A 179 13.17 -4.00 -5.05
C ARG A 179 13.68 -4.93 -3.94
N ALA A 180 13.54 -4.51 -2.68
CA ALA A 180 13.98 -5.30 -1.53
C ALA A 180 13.22 -6.62 -1.40
N VAL A 181 11.90 -6.61 -1.63
CA VAL A 181 11.05 -7.81 -1.65
C VAL A 181 11.49 -8.76 -2.75
N ARG A 182 11.76 -8.26 -3.95
CA ARG A 182 12.28 -9.08 -5.04
C ARG A 182 13.63 -9.71 -4.71
N ASP A 183 14.56 -8.94 -4.14
CA ASP A 183 15.89 -9.43 -3.73
C ASP A 183 15.81 -10.49 -2.62
N ALA A 184 14.85 -10.35 -1.71
CA ALA A 184 14.62 -11.27 -0.61
C ALA A 184 13.87 -12.55 -1.03
N TYR A 185 13.22 -12.56 -2.20
CA TYR A 185 12.44 -13.69 -2.68
C TYR A 185 13.34 -14.81 -3.20
N THR A 186 13.40 -15.93 -2.48
CA THR A 186 14.36 -17.03 -2.73
C THR A 186 13.74 -18.28 -3.36
N GLN A 187 12.41 -18.36 -3.47
CA GLN A 187 11.77 -19.58 -3.95
C GLN A 187 12.08 -19.83 -5.43
N THR A 188 12.42 -21.08 -5.72
CA THR A 188 12.73 -21.55 -7.07
C THR A 188 11.45 -21.94 -7.82
N PRO A 189 11.50 -22.08 -9.16
CA PRO A 189 10.39 -22.65 -9.92
C PRO A 189 9.95 -24.04 -9.42
N ALA A 190 10.87 -24.85 -8.91
CA ALA A 190 10.56 -26.17 -8.34
C ALA A 190 9.76 -26.04 -7.03
N ASP A 191 10.13 -25.10 -6.15
CA ASP A 191 9.39 -24.85 -4.90
C ASP A 191 7.96 -24.38 -5.18
N ARG A 192 7.79 -23.52 -6.19
CA ARG A 192 6.46 -23.06 -6.63
C ARG A 192 5.63 -24.21 -7.21
N GLN A 193 6.24 -25.02 -8.07
CA GLN A 193 5.58 -26.20 -8.63
C GLN A 193 5.16 -27.21 -7.56
N GLN A 194 5.98 -27.41 -6.52
CA GLN A 194 5.62 -28.29 -5.41
C GLN A 194 4.40 -27.75 -4.66
N ARG A 195 4.37 -26.46 -4.31
CA ARG A 195 3.17 -25.86 -3.68
C ARG A 195 1.93 -26.01 -4.55
N HIS A 196 2.05 -25.83 -5.87
CA HIS A 196 0.92 -26.03 -6.78
C HIS A 196 0.38 -27.46 -6.72
N GLN A 197 1.25 -28.47 -6.63
CA GLN A 197 0.84 -29.86 -6.45
C GLN A 197 0.18 -30.07 -5.09
N ASP A 198 0.70 -29.46 -4.03
CA ASP A 198 0.12 -29.57 -2.68
C ASP A 198 -1.30 -28.97 -2.64
N VAL A 199 -1.53 -27.85 -3.33
CA VAL A 199 -2.87 -27.25 -3.51
C VAL A 199 -3.80 -28.18 -4.29
N ASP A 200 -3.34 -28.72 -5.43
CA ASP A 200 -4.16 -29.63 -6.24
C ASP A 200 -4.52 -30.91 -5.47
N ASN A 201 -3.60 -31.44 -4.66
CA ASN A 201 -3.85 -32.59 -3.78
C ASN A 201 -4.85 -32.24 -2.67
N ALA A 202 -4.70 -31.09 -2.01
CA ALA A 202 -5.64 -30.64 -0.97
C ALA A 202 -7.08 -30.50 -1.50
N LEU A 203 -7.24 -29.97 -2.72
CA LEU A 203 -8.54 -29.85 -3.38
C LEU A 203 -9.12 -31.20 -3.83
N ALA A 204 -8.26 -32.15 -4.22
CA ALA A 204 -8.69 -33.49 -4.61
C ALA A 204 -9.13 -34.33 -3.40
N ASP A 205 -8.45 -34.16 -2.26
CA ASP A 205 -8.69 -34.89 -1.01
C ASP A 205 -9.74 -34.22 -0.10
N ALA A 206 -10.38 -33.14 -0.57
CA ALA A 206 -11.41 -32.43 0.17
C ALA A 206 -12.54 -33.38 0.60
N ALA A 207 -12.91 -33.32 1.88
CA ALA A 207 -13.89 -34.23 2.48
C ALA A 207 -15.28 -34.12 1.84
N THR A 208 -15.67 -32.93 1.41
CA THR A 208 -16.87 -32.67 0.60
C THR A 208 -16.45 -32.06 -0.74
N PRO A 209 -17.04 -32.52 -1.86
CA PRO A 209 -16.68 -32.03 -3.18
C PRO A 209 -17.44 -30.74 -3.52
N ASP A 210 -17.40 -29.75 -2.62
CA ASP A 210 -17.98 -28.41 -2.75
C ASP A 210 -16.97 -27.33 -2.32
N ALA A 211 -17.28 -26.06 -2.57
CA ALA A 211 -16.35 -24.97 -2.30
C ALA A 211 -16.00 -24.79 -0.81
N MET A 212 -16.93 -25.09 0.11
CA MET A 212 -16.63 -25.03 1.54
C MET A 212 -15.73 -26.19 1.99
N GLY A 213 -15.88 -27.39 1.41
CA GLY A 213 -14.98 -28.52 1.62
C GLY A 213 -13.58 -28.23 1.10
N ASP A 214 -13.50 -27.72 -0.14
CA ASP A 214 -12.25 -27.25 -0.75
C ASP A 214 -11.56 -26.19 0.14
N LEU A 215 -12.32 -25.18 0.61
CA LEU A 215 -11.77 -24.13 1.47
C LEU A 215 -11.26 -24.67 2.80
N THR A 216 -12.01 -25.59 3.43
CA THR A 216 -11.61 -26.22 4.70
C THR A 216 -10.33 -27.03 4.53
N ALA A 217 -10.19 -27.75 3.41
CA ALA A 217 -8.98 -28.51 3.10
C ALA A 217 -7.76 -27.60 2.92
N LEU A 218 -7.91 -26.45 2.27
CA LEU A 218 -6.84 -25.46 2.13
C LEU A 218 -6.48 -24.82 3.48
N LEU A 219 -7.46 -24.38 4.27
CA LEU A 219 -7.21 -23.74 5.57
C LEU A 219 -6.62 -24.68 6.62
N ALA A 220 -6.67 -26.01 6.41
CA ALA A 220 -5.97 -26.97 7.25
C ALA A 220 -4.44 -26.95 7.05
N GLN A 221 -3.97 -26.43 5.90
CA GLN A 221 -2.56 -26.41 5.52
C GLN A 221 -1.98 -24.98 5.44
N TYR A 222 -2.84 -23.99 5.20
CA TYR A 222 -2.43 -22.60 4.97
C TYR A 222 -3.16 -21.64 5.90
N GLU A 223 -2.47 -20.58 6.34
CA GLU A 223 -3.08 -19.53 7.17
C GLU A 223 -4.12 -18.69 6.42
N GLY A 224 -4.10 -18.71 5.09
CA GLY A 224 -5.09 -18.03 4.29
C GLY A 224 -5.17 -18.54 2.86
N VAL A 225 -6.13 -18.01 2.10
CA VAL A 225 -6.38 -18.38 0.70
C VAL A 225 -6.62 -17.12 -0.12
N ALA A 226 -5.82 -16.93 -1.17
CA ALA A 226 -6.08 -15.93 -2.19
C ALA A 226 -7.10 -16.47 -3.19
N ILE A 227 -8.17 -15.73 -3.42
CA ILE A 227 -9.22 -16.06 -4.37
C ILE A 227 -9.14 -15.05 -5.51
N GLY A 228 -8.48 -15.47 -6.59
CA GLY A 228 -8.29 -14.64 -7.76
C GLY A 228 -9.42 -14.81 -8.76
N GLY A 229 -9.95 -13.69 -9.26
CA GLY A 229 -10.98 -13.70 -10.29
C GLY A 229 -11.00 -12.41 -11.12
N PRO A 230 -11.88 -12.30 -12.12
CA PRO A 230 -12.25 -10.99 -12.65
C PRO A 230 -12.99 -10.21 -11.57
N HIS A 231 -12.70 -8.90 -11.42
CA HIS A 231 -13.41 -8.03 -10.47
C HIS A 231 -14.91 -7.89 -10.82
N SER A 232 -15.24 -7.96 -12.12
CA SER A 232 -16.60 -7.73 -12.62
C SER A 232 -17.47 -8.99 -12.60
N GLY A 233 -18.71 -8.88 -12.11
CA GLY A 233 -19.69 -9.97 -12.14
C GLY A 233 -19.23 -11.24 -11.42
N ALA A 234 -18.31 -11.11 -10.47
CA ALA A 234 -17.57 -12.22 -9.90
C ALA A 234 -18.44 -13.03 -8.94
N ARG A 235 -18.62 -14.33 -9.21
CA ARG A 235 -19.37 -15.27 -8.34
C ARG A 235 -18.78 -15.40 -6.93
N ILE A 236 -17.55 -14.93 -6.73
CA ILE A 236 -16.91 -14.92 -5.41
C ILE A 236 -17.67 -14.03 -4.41
N TRP A 237 -18.25 -12.91 -4.85
CA TRP A 237 -19.04 -12.06 -3.97
C TRP A 237 -20.26 -12.80 -3.44
N GLU A 238 -20.99 -13.49 -4.31
CA GLU A 238 -22.12 -14.36 -3.91
C GLU A 238 -21.68 -15.45 -2.95
N PHE A 239 -20.54 -16.11 -3.22
CA PHE A 239 -19.99 -17.13 -2.32
C PHE A 239 -19.70 -16.58 -0.94
N LEU A 240 -18.99 -15.44 -0.84
CA LEU A 240 -18.63 -14.80 0.42
C LEU A 240 -19.87 -14.41 1.20
N ILE A 241 -20.85 -13.78 0.55
CA ILE A 241 -22.11 -13.37 1.18
C ILE A 241 -22.89 -14.59 1.69
N THR A 242 -23.09 -15.60 0.84
CA THR A 242 -23.88 -16.81 1.17
C THR A 242 -23.24 -17.61 2.28
N ASN A 243 -21.91 -17.72 2.28
CA ASN A 243 -21.18 -18.61 3.18
C ASN A 243 -20.47 -17.87 4.32
N MET A 244 -20.65 -16.57 4.52
CA MET A 244 -19.90 -15.77 5.50
C MET A 244 -19.88 -16.41 6.90
N ALA A 245 -21.04 -16.92 7.35
CA ALA A 245 -21.16 -17.59 8.65
C ALA A 245 -20.36 -18.91 8.70
N ALA A 246 -20.40 -19.70 7.62
CA ALA A 246 -19.65 -20.96 7.51
C ALA A 246 -18.14 -20.71 7.37
N VAL A 247 -17.75 -19.71 6.58
CA VAL A 247 -16.37 -19.23 6.45
C VAL A 247 -15.84 -18.79 7.82
N HIS A 248 -16.61 -18.02 8.57
CA HIS A 248 -16.25 -17.64 9.94
C HIS A 248 -16.16 -18.86 10.87
N ALA A 249 -17.11 -19.80 10.79
CA ALA A 249 -17.08 -21.04 11.58
C ALA A 249 -15.86 -21.93 11.27
N ALA A 250 -15.38 -21.91 10.02
CA ALA A 250 -14.16 -22.60 9.58
C ALA A 250 -12.85 -21.95 10.09
N GLY A 251 -12.94 -20.91 10.91
CA GLY A 251 -11.77 -20.29 11.55
C GLY A 251 -11.23 -19.07 10.83
N VAL A 252 -11.85 -18.64 9.72
CA VAL A 252 -11.50 -17.38 9.06
C VAL A 252 -11.96 -16.20 9.91
N ARG A 253 -11.09 -15.21 10.10
CA ARG A 253 -11.36 -14.01 10.92
C ARG A 253 -11.21 -12.71 10.16
N THR A 254 -10.49 -12.72 9.03
CA THR A 254 -10.25 -11.52 8.22
C THR A 254 -10.49 -11.79 6.74
N LEU A 255 -11.18 -10.86 6.08
CA LEU A 255 -11.21 -10.73 4.63
C LEU A 255 -10.33 -9.55 4.21
N TYR A 256 -9.40 -9.82 3.30
CA TYR A 256 -8.60 -8.79 2.64
C TYR A 256 -9.17 -8.54 1.24
N LEU A 257 -9.52 -7.30 0.89
CA LEU A 257 -10.20 -6.99 -0.37
C LEU A 257 -9.39 -5.97 -1.19
N GLU A 258 -8.96 -6.32 -2.41
CA GLU A 258 -8.37 -5.36 -3.37
C GLU A 258 -9.33 -4.22 -3.67
N SER A 259 -10.63 -4.53 -3.64
CA SER A 259 -11.71 -3.57 -3.84
C SER A 259 -11.65 -2.36 -2.89
N ILE A 260 -11.07 -2.49 -1.69
CA ILE A 260 -11.02 -1.41 -0.68
C ILE A 260 -9.66 -0.71 -0.70
N ARG A 261 -9.71 0.62 -0.77
CA ARG A 261 -8.55 1.49 -0.61
C ARG A 261 -8.19 1.59 0.86
N GLU A 262 -7.15 0.89 1.29
CA GLU A 262 -6.72 0.89 2.67
C GLU A 262 -6.35 2.30 3.15
N ASP A 263 -5.58 3.03 2.34
CA ASP A 263 -5.10 4.36 2.71
C ASP A 263 -6.19 5.45 2.74
N GLY A 264 -7.38 5.19 2.17
CA GLY A 264 -8.46 6.17 2.05
C GLY A 264 -9.78 5.81 2.75
N TYR A 265 -10.16 4.53 2.79
CA TYR A 265 -11.46 4.06 3.28
C TYR A 265 -11.41 3.15 4.50
N GLN A 266 -10.23 2.70 4.94
CA GLN A 266 -10.13 1.78 6.07
C GLN A 266 -10.80 2.31 7.35
N PRO A 267 -10.65 3.59 7.75
CA PRO A 267 -11.34 4.10 8.93
C PRO A 267 -12.88 4.02 8.84
N GLN A 268 -13.44 4.27 7.66
CA GLN A 268 -14.87 4.23 7.43
C GLN A 268 -15.39 2.79 7.42
N VAL A 269 -14.61 1.86 6.85
CA VAL A 269 -14.90 0.41 6.88
C VAL A 269 -14.88 -0.08 8.33
N ASP A 270 -13.84 0.24 9.10
CA ASP A 270 -13.73 -0.16 10.50
C ASP A 270 -14.90 0.40 11.34
N ALA A 271 -15.26 1.67 11.13
CA ALA A 271 -16.41 2.29 11.80
C ALA A 271 -17.74 1.61 11.42
N TYR A 272 -17.91 1.22 10.16
CA TYR A 272 -19.09 0.48 9.71
C TYR A 272 -19.16 -0.91 10.36
N LEU A 273 -18.06 -1.67 10.34
CA LEU A 273 -18.03 -3.01 10.95
C LEU A 273 -18.30 -2.96 12.46
N ALA A 274 -17.84 -1.92 13.15
CA ALA A 274 -18.05 -1.75 14.59
C ALA A 274 -19.47 -1.30 14.96
N SER A 275 -20.11 -0.46 14.14
CA SER A 275 -21.38 0.21 14.48
C SER A 275 -22.59 -0.27 13.70
N GLY A 276 -22.39 -0.94 12.56
CA GLY A 276 -23.43 -1.25 11.58
C GLY A 276 -23.94 -0.03 10.79
N THR A 277 -23.41 1.18 11.03
CA THR A 277 -23.86 2.42 10.38
C THR A 277 -22.88 2.84 9.30
N MET A 278 -23.33 2.82 8.04
CA MET A 278 -22.50 3.22 6.90
C MET A 278 -22.49 4.74 6.77
N SER A 279 -21.30 5.35 6.71
CA SER A 279 -21.20 6.80 6.47
C SER A 279 -21.64 7.14 5.03
N PRO A 280 -22.10 8.37 4.76
CA PRO A 280 -22.44 8.79 3.40
C PRO A 280 -21.30 8.59 2.41
N GLU A 281 -20.05 8.80 2.84
CA GLU A 281 -18.85 8.65 2.03
C GLU A 281 -18.60 7.18 1.67
N LEU A 282 -18.69 6.26 2.66
CA LEU A 282 -18.53 4.84 2.42
C LEU A 282 -19.66 4.30 1.54
N GLN A 283 -20.90 4.75 1.76
CA GLN A 283 -22.05 4.38 0.96
C GLN A 283 -21.88 4.81 -0.50
N ALA A 284 -21.43 6.03 -0.75
CA ALA A 284 -21.17 6.52 -2.10
C ALA A 284 -20.07 5.70 -2.80
N PHE A 285 -19.01 5.36 -2.07
CA PHE A 285 -17.92 4.54 -2.57
C PHE A 285 -18.38 3.13 -2.96
N VAL A 286 -19.02 2.37 -2.05
CA VAL A 286 -19.39 0.97 -2.33
C VAL A 286 -20.44 0.87 -3.43
N THR A 287 -21.43 1.77 -3.45
CA THR A 287 -22.44 1.79 -4.52
C THR A 287 -21.80 2.05 -5.88
N ARG A 288 -20.81 2.97 -5.93
CA ARG A 288 -20.09 3.25 -7.17
C ARG A 288 -19.20 2.08 -7.59
N TYR A 289 -18.51 1.46 -6.64
CA TYR A 289 -17.69 0.28 -6.90
C TYR A 289 -18.53 -0.81 -7.55
N ASP A 290 -19.66 -1.15 -6.93
CA ASP A 290 -20.59 -2.18 -7.43
C ASP A 290 -21.10 -1.86 -8.84
N VAL A 291 -21.50 -0.61 -9.10
CA VAL A 291 -21.91 -0.17 -10.44
C VAL A 291 -20.76 -0.28 -11.45
N SER A 292 -19.55 0.13 -11.08
CA SER A 292 -18.39 0.12 -11.98
C SER A 292 -17.92 -1.29 -12.34
N MET A 293 -18.15 -2.25 -11.44
CA MET A 293 -17.84 -3.67 -11.62
C MET A 293 -19.04 -4.48 -12.13
N ASN A 294 -20.16 -3.82 -12.46
CA ASN A 294 -21.39 -4.48 -12.90
C ASN A 294 -21.84 -5.59 -11.93
N LEU A 295 -21.78 -5.29 -10.63
CA LEU A 295 -22.22 -6.17 -9.55
C LEU A 295 -23.67 -5.83 -9.18
N ASP A 296 -24.44 -6.87 -8.85
CA ASP A 296 -25.77 -6.68 -8.29
C ASP A 296 -25.65 -6.03 -6.90
N PRO A 297 -26.50 -5.04 -6.53
CA PRO A 297 -26.47 -4.43 -5.20
C PRO A 297 -26.61 -5.43 -4.04
N THR A 298 -27.17 -6.62 -4.30
CA THR A 298 -27.30 -7.72 -3.33
C THR A 298 -26.16 -8.74 -3.37
N ALA A 299 -25.24 -8.60 -4.33
CA ALA A 299 -24.13 -9.52 -4.58
C ALA A 299 -22.81 -8.78 -4.89
N GLY A 300 -22.58 -7.64 -4.23
CA GLY A 300 -21.38 -6.80 -4.39
C GLY A 300 -20.63 -6.51 -3.11
N LEU A 301 -19.76 -5.51 -3.16
CA LEU A 301 -18.95 -5.04 -2.03
C LEU A 301 -19.84 -4.58 -0.87
N GLN A 302 -20.93 -3.85 -1.16
CA GLN A 302 -21.84 -3.38 -0.11
C GLN A 302 -22.45 -4.55 0.67
N ALA A 303 -22.99 -5.54 -0.03
CA ALA A 303 -23.60 -6.73 0.58
C ALA A 303 -22.57 -7.58 1.32
N THR A 304 -21.33 -7.66 0.81
CA THR A 304 -20.22 -8.38 1.47
C THR A 304 -19.83 -7.72 2.78
N LEU A 305 -19.73 -6.39 2.83
CA LEU A 305 -19.48 -5.66 4.07
C LEU A 305 -20.61 -5.89 5.09
N ALA A 306 -21.88 -5.90 4.64
CA ALA A 306 -23.02 -6.16 5.52
C ALA A 306 -23.01 -7.58 6.10
N ALA A 307 -22.68 -8.59 5.26
CA ALA A 307 -22.51 -9.96 5.72
C ALA A 307 -21.35 -10.07 6.73
N ALA A 308 -20.21 -9.42 6.44
CA ALA A 308 -19.06 -9.40 7.33
C ALA A 308 -19.39 -8.78 8.69
N GLN A 309 -20.07 -7.62 8.69
CA GLN A 309 -20.53 -6.94 9.90
C GLN A 309 -21.47 -7.83 10.72
N THR A 310 -22.42 -8.51 10.08
CA THR A 310 -23.39 -9.39 10.75
C THR A 310 -22.70 -10.58 11.42
N GLN A 311 -21.63 -11.13 10.81
CA GLN A 311 -20.91 -12.30 11.31
C GLN A 311 -19.70 -11.96 12.18
N GLY A 312 -19.42 -10.67 12.42
CA GLY A 312 -18.24 -10.24 13.18
C GLY A 312 -16.90 -10.51 12.46
N MET A 313 -16.92 -10.59 11.13
CA MET A 313 -15.73 -10.77 10.30
C MET A 313 -14.99 -9.45 10.14
N ARG A 314 -13.66 -9.44 10.33
CA ARG A 314 -12.82 -8.27 10.03
C ARG A 314 -12.71 -8.10 8.52
N VAL A 315 -12.65 -6.85 8.05
CA VAL A 315 -12.37 -6.54 6.64
C VAL A 315 -11.26 -5.50 6.55
N LYS A 316 -10.24 -5.77 5.74
CA LYS A 316 -9.13 -4.86 5.48
C LYS A 316 -8.98 -4.63 3.97
N GLY A 317 -8.74 -3.39 3.58
CA GLY A 317 -8.30 -3.08 2.22
C GLY A 317 -6.85 -3.45 1.99
N VAL A 318 -6.50 -3.78 0.75
CA VAL A 318 -5.11 -4.08 0.35
C VAL A 318 -4.67 -3.30 -0.88
N ASP A 319 -5.47 -2.32 -1.33
CA ASP A 319 -5.09 -1.40 -2.40
C ASP A 319 -4.76 0.00 -1.83
N GLY A 320 -3.77 0.70 -2.39
CA GLY A 320 -3.21 1.97 -1.93
C GLY A 320 -2.95 2.93 -3.10
N ARG A 321 -3.08 4.25 -2.92
CA ARG A 321 -2.76 5.22 -4.01
C ARG A 321 -1.37 4.95 -4.61
N PRO A 322 -0.32 4.66 -3.82
CA PRO A 322 1.00 4.33 -4.37
C PRO A 322 0.97 3.20 -5.42
N ALA A 323 0.10 2.20 -5.27
CA ALA A 323 0.02 1.02 -6.14
C ALA A 323 -0.85 1.19 -7.41
N ARG A 324 -1.51 2.34 -7.62
CA ARG A 324 -2.66 2.47 -8.56
C ARG A 324 -2.40 3.18 -9.90
N ARG A 325 -1.21 3.73 -10.19
CA ARG A 325 -1.02 4.62 -11.36
C ARG A 325 -1.38 3.96 -12.72
N PRO A 326 -2.21 4.57 -13.61
CA PRO A 326 -2.41 4.12 -15.01
C PRO A 326 -1.40 4.80 -15.98
N ALA A 327 -1.01 4.31 -17.18
CA ALA A 327 -1.69 3.44 -18.16
C ALA A 327 -0.75 2.54 -19.02
N MET A 328 -1.28 1.35 -19.33
CA MET A 328 -1.04 0.32 -20.36
C MET A 328 0.12 0.42 -21.38
N SER A 329 1.27 -0.12 -20.98
CA SER A 329 2.21 -0.89 -21.80
C SER A 329 2.54 -2.22 -21.09
N ALA A 330 3.17 -3.21 -21.73
CA ALA A 330 3.59 -4.45 -21.04
C ALA A 330 4.53 -4.17 -19.85
N THR A 331 5.42 -3.18 -20.00
CA THR A 331 6.26 -2.65 -18.91
C THR A 331 5.39 -2.07 -17.77
N THR A 332 4.29 -1.40 -18.11
CA THR A 332 3.33 -0.88 -17.11
C THR A 332 2.58 -1.98 -16.38
N LEU A 333 2.41 -3.17 -16.97
CA LEU A 333 1.80 -4.31 -16.26
C LEU A 333 2.76 -4.88 -15.20
N PHE A 334 4.04 -5.03 -15.53
CA PHE A 334 5.06 -5.44 -14.55
C PHE A 334 5.17 -4.43 -13.41
N GLU A 335 5.24 -3.14 -13.73
CA GLU A 335 5.32 -2.08 -12.71
C GLU A 335 4.13 -2.08 -11.77
N ARG A 336 2.92 -2.25 -12.33
CA ARG A 336 1.70 -2.33 -11.53
C ARG A 336 1.69 -3.58 -10.65
N ALA A 337 2.05 -4.74 -11.18
CA ALA A 337 2.09 -5.98 -10.41
C ALA A 337 3.10 -5.87 -9.27
N ALA A 338 4.32 -5.40 -9.54
CA ALA A 338 5.35 -5.24 -8.51
C ALA A 338 4.93 -4.26 -7.41
N ALA A 339 4.36 -3.11 -7.77
CA ALA A 339 3.89 -2.11 -6.81
C ALA A 339 2.70 -2.64 -5.98
N MET A 340 1.67 -3.21 -6.64
CA MET A 340 0.48 -3.70 -5.96
C MET A 340 0.76 -4.93 -5.10
N ASN A 341 1.54 -5.89 -5.59
CA ASN A 341 1.85 -7.09 -4.83
C ASN A 341 2.66 -6.76 -3.57
N THR A 342 3.61 -5.84 -3.71
CA THR A 342 4.37 -5.31 -2.56
C THR A 342 3.44 -4.64 -1.56
N TYR A 343 2.64 -3.67 -2.00
CA TYR A 343 1.73 -2.93 -1.13
C TYR A 343 0.74 -3.86 -0.42
N ALA A 344 0.07 -4.75 -1.15
CA ALA A 344 -0.90 -5.68 -0.58
C ALA A 344 -0.26 -6.64 0.44
N SER A 345 0.93 -7.19 0.13
CA SER A 345 1.64 -8.07 1.06
C SER A 345 2.08 -7.35 2.34
N GLN A 346 2.48 -6.08 2.25
CA GLN A 346 2.77 -5.22 3.41
C GLN A 346 1.51 -4.96 4.24
N ALA A 347 0.39 -4.60 3.59
CA ALA A 347 -0.89 -4.38 4.26
C ALA A 347 -1.33 -5.60 5.08
N VAL A 348 -1.26 -6.80 4.49
CA VAL A 348 -1.56 -8.06 5.18
C VAL A 348 -0.55 -8.31 6.30
N THR A 349 0.75 -8.29 6.01
CA THR A 349 1.79 -8.58 7.01
C THR A 349 1.69 -7.66 8.22
N ARG A 350 1.40 -6.37 7.99
CA ARG A 350 1.22 -5.36 9.02
C ARG A 350 -0.02 -5.63 9.87
N ASP A 351 -1.17 -5.87 9.24
CA ASP A 351 -2.41 -6.20 9.94
C ASP A 351 -2.26 -7.48 10.78
N ARG A 352 -1.54 -8.49 10.25
CA ARG A 352 -1.30 -9.77 10.92
C ARG A 352 -0.39 -9.67 12.16
N ARG A 353 0.28 -8.54 12.40
CA ARG A 353 0.99 -8.26 13.65
C ARG A 353 0.02 -7.97 14.81
N ASP A 354 -1.23 -7.60 14.52
CA ASP A 354 -2.28 -7.41 15.51
C ASP A 354 -2.83 -8.77 16.00
N PRO A 355 -2.81 -9.07 17.30
CA PRO A 355 -3.41 -10.29 17.85
C PRO A 355 -4.89 -10.48 17.49
N ALA A 356 -5.64 -9.40 17.29
CA ALA A 356 -7.04 -9.51 16.88
C ALA A 356 -7.20 -10.00 15.43
N ALA A 357 -6.13 -10.06 14.65
CA ALA A 357 -6.13 -10.62 13.30
C ALA A 357 -5.89 -12.14 13.30
N ALA A 358 -5.63 -12.74 14.47
CA ALA A 358 -5.37 -14.18 14.60
C ALA A 358 -6.54 -15.03 14.08
N GLY A 359 -6.22 -16.11 13.38
CA GLY A 359 -7.17 -16.95 12.64
C GLY A 359 -6.82 -17.03 11.16
N GLY A 360 -7.61 -17.79 10.42
CA GLY A 360 -7.47 -17.89 8.97
C GLY A 360 -7.89 -16.59 8.26
N TYR A 361 -7.47 -16.40 7.02
CA TYR A 361 -7.92 -15.26 6.21
C TYR A 361 -8.23 -15.63 4.76
N LEU A 362 -9.10 -14.86 4.12
CA LEU A 362 -9.32 -14.93 2.67
C LEU A 362 -8.90 -13.62 2.03
N MET A 363 -8.43 -13.67 0.80
CA MET A 363 -8.13 -12.48 0.00
C MET A 363 -8.93 -12.49 -1.30
N GLU A 364 -9.73 -11.46 -1.54
CA GLU A 364 -10.34 -11.20 -2.84
C GLU A 364 -9.40 -10.30 -3.64
N LEU A 365 -8.92 -10.82 -4.77
CA LEU A 365 -7.91 -10.19 -5.61
C LEU A 365 -8.22 -10.39 -7.10
N GLY A 366 -7.74 -9.48 -7.93
CA GLY A 366 -7.63 -9.71 -9.36
C GLY A 366 -6.62 -10.81 -9.62
N ALA A 367 -6.95 -11.80 -10.46
CA ALA A 367 -6.04 -12.87 -10.84
C ALA A 367 -4.73 -12.37 -11.51
N ALA A 368 -4.66 -11.10 -11.90
CA ALA A 368 -3.47 -10.45 -12.41
C ALA A 368 -2.45 -10.05 -11.33
N HIS A 369 -2.67 -10.42 -10.07
CA HIS A 369 -1.76 -10.19 -8.94
C HIS A 369 -1.32 -11.47 -8.24
N THR A 370 -1.60 -12.62 -8.87
CA THR A 370 -1.26 -13.95 -8.33
C THR A 370 -0.27 -14.68 -9.23
N GLY A 371 0.50 -15.58 -8.64
CA GLY A 371 1.58 -16.31 -9.30
C GLY A 371 2.73 -15.41 -9.75
N MET A 372 3.74 -16.01 -10.37
CA MET A 372 4.94 -15.29 -10.76
C MET A 372 4.71 -14.48 -12.04
N HIS A 373 4.95 -13.18 -11.95
CA HIS A 373 4.94 -12.28 -13.10
C HIS A 373 6.22 -12.44 -13.90
N ALA A 374 6.06 -12.58 -15.22
CA ALA A 374 7.20 -12.51 -16.14
C ALA A 374 7.90 -11.15 -16.04
N GLY A 375 9.22 -11.16 -16.16
CA GLY A 375 10.00 -9.93 -16.12
C GLY A 375 9.71 -9.00 -17.30
N PRO A 376 10.09 -7.72 -17.19
CA PRO A 376 9.89 -6.76 -18.25
C PRO A 376 10.79 -7.10 -19.46
N THR A 377 10.35 -6.73 -20.67
CA THR A 377 11.10 -7.00 -21.92
C THR A 377 12.35 -6.12 -22.10
N GLN A 378 12.54 -5.15 -21.22
CA GLN A 378 13.68 -4.24 -21.15
C GLN A 378 13.81 -3.76 -19.71
N ASP A 379 14.97 -3.24 -19.32
CA ASP A 379 15.14 -2.59 -18.01
C ASP A 379 14.06 -1.54 -17.78
N THR A 380 13.49 -1.52 -16.58
CA THR A 380 12.45 -0.56 -16.19
C THR A 380 12.64 -0.08 -14.76
N THR A 381 11.74 0.77 -14.29
CA THR A 381 11.69 1.22 -12.91
C THR A 381 10.29 1.08 -12.31
N VAL A 382 10.21 0.60 -11.08
CA VAL A 382 8.99 0.66 -10.26
C VAL A 382 9.16 1.83 -9.29
N HIS A 383 8.40 2.91 -9.50
CA HIS A 383 8.54 4.16 -8.74
C HIS A 383 10.00 4.66 -8.62
N GLY A 384 10.79 4.52 -9.69
CA GLY A 384 12.19 4.94 -9.74
C GLY A 384 13.21 3.91 -9.24
N ALA A 385 12.78 2.79 -8.63
CA ALA A 385 13.68 1.69 -8.30
C ALA A 385 13.91 0.78 -9.52
N PRO A 386 15.17 0.42 -9.85
CA PRO A 386 15.49 -0.30 -11.09
C PRO A 386 15.16 -1.79 -11.03
N PHE A 387 14.67 -2.31 -12.16
CA PHE A 387 14.43 -3.73 -12.42
C PHE A 387 15.01 -4.11 -13.76
N GLN A 388 15.68 -5.26 -13.82
CA GLN A 388 16.37 -5.71 -15.02
C GLN A 388 15.41 -6.41 -15.98
N GLN A 389 15.78 -6.43 -17.26
CA GLN A 389 15.11 -7.27 -18.25
C GLN A 389 15.00 -8.73 -17.76
N ASP A 390 13.86 -9.38 -18.01
CA ASP A 390 13.56 -10.78 -17.67
C ASP A 390 13.54 -11.10 -16.17
N GLU A 391 13.71 -10.08 -15.32
CA GLU A 391 13.56 -10.21 -13.88
C GLU A 391 12.08 -10.26 -13.48
N GLY A 392 11.56 -11.48 -13.30
CA GLY A 392 10.17 -11.67 -12.86
C GLY A 392 9.90 -11.18 -11.43
N PHE A 393 8.63 -11.07 -11.05
CA PHE A 393 8.21 -10.59 -9.73
C PHE A 393 7.14 -11.50 -9.11
N PRO A 394 7.24 -11.89 -7.83
CA PRO A 394 6.28 -12.80 -7.21
C PRO A 394 4.87 -12.18 -7.05
N GLY A 395 3.86 -13.04 -7.16
CA GLY A 395 2.46 -12.73 -6.84
C GLY A 395 2.24 -12.44 -5.35
N ILE A 396 1.09 -11.88 -4.98
CA ILE A 396 0.71 -11.68 -3.57
C ILE A 396 0.70 -13.01 -2.81
N ASP A 397 0.17 -14.06 -3.45
CA ASP A 397 0.11 -15.42 -2.92
C ASP A 397 1.49 -16.03 -2.70
N ASP A 398 2.42 -15.82 -3.63
CA ASP A 398 3.82 -16.22 -3.50
C ASP A 398 4.54 -15.49 -2.36
N LEU A 399 4.28 -14.18 -2.22
CA LEU A 399 4.86 -13.35 -1.16
C LEU A 399 4.35 -13.73 0.24
N LEU A 400 3.09 -14.14 0.34
CA LEU A 400 2.45 -14.51 1.61
C LEU A 400 2.52 -16.01 1.90
N GLY A 401 2.99 -16.83 0.94
CA GLY A 401 3.08 -18.28 1.10
C GLY A 401 1.71 -18.97 1.21
N ILE A 402 0.71 -18.46 0.50
CA ILE A 402 -0.66 -18.97 0.50
C ILE A 402 -1.07 -19.47 -0.90
N PRO A 403 -2.09 -20.34 -1.01
CA PRO A 403 -2.63 -20.76 -2.30
C PRO A 403 -3.41 -19.64 -3.00
N ALA A 404 -3.32 -19.61 -4.32
CA ALA A 404 -4.20 -18.84 -5.19
C ALA A 404 -5.17 -19.74 -5.97
N VAL A 405 -6.46 -19.52 -5.80
CA VAL A 405 -7.54 -20.30 -6.41
C VAL A 405 -8.57 -19.42 -7.12
N GLY A 406 -9.21 -19.93 -8.16
CA GLY A 406 -10.41 -19.38 -8.76
C GLY A 406 -11.65 -20.12 -8.26
N TYR A 407 -12.81 -19.45 -8.31
CA TYR A 407 -14.09 -20.00 -7.89
C TYR A 407 -15.00 -20.24 -9.10
N GLU A 408 -15.27 -21.51 -9.40
CA GLU A 408 -16.07 -21.90 -10.57
C GLU A 408 -16.93 -23.12 -10.25
N ALA A 409 -18.20 -23.10 -10.70
CA ALA A 409 -19.13 -24.21 -10.57
C ALA A 409 -19.22 -24.79 -9.13
N ASP A 410 -19.24 -23.91 -8.13
CA ASP A 410 -19.29 -24.25 -6.70
C ASP A 410 -18.07 -25.07 -6.21
N ARG A 411 -16.91 -24.85 -6.85
CA ARG A 411 -15.62 -25.46 -6.50
C ARG A 411 -14.51 -24.42 -6.54
N PHE A 412 -13.47 -24.64 -5.75
CA PHE A 412 -12.20 -23.95 -5.92
C PHE A 412 -11.28 -24.75 -6.84
N ARG A 413 -10.57 -24.04 -7.71
CA ARG A 413 -9.57 -24.59 -8.62
C ARG A 413 -8.31 -23.76 -8.52
N ARG A 414 -7.14 -24.38 -8.49
CA ARG A 414 -5.88 -23.64 -8.56
C ARG A 414 -5.85 -22.76 -9.81
N LEU A 415 -5.42 -21.52 -9.65
CA LEU A 415 -5.24 -20.65 -10.81
C LEU A 415 -4.07 -21.15 -11.68
N PRO A 416 -4.17 -21.01 -13.01
CA PRO A 416 -3.13 -21.51 -13.92
C PRO A 416 -1.86 -20.65 -13.94
N ASN A 417 -1.82 -19.56 -13.16
CA ASN A 417 -0.69 -18.64 -13.13
C ASN A 417 0.57 -19.39 -12.62
N PRO A 418 1.70 -19.27 -13.34
CA PRO A 418 2.88 -20.11 -13.13
C PRO A 418 3.68 -19.81 -11.88
#